data_AF-A0A2X3JX26-F1
#
_entry.id   AF-A0A2X3JX26-F1
#
_cell.length_a   1.000
_cell.length_b   1.000
_cell.length_c   1.000
_cell.angle_alpha   90.00
_cell.angle_beta   90.00
_cell.angle_gamma   90.00
#
_symmetry.space_group_name_H-M   'P 1'
#
loop_
_entity.id
_entity.type
_entity.pdbx_description
1 polymer ?
#
loop_
_entity_poly.entity_id
_entity_poly.type
_entity_poly.pdbx_seq_one_letter_code
_entity_poly.pdbx_strand_id
1 'polypeptide(L)'
;MILGVYTRDELDEPQEKIINPVQEHKNTSACRAERETTIIEQDAGENWISAFRERIEQAQSTGETTSLRQEVEDHKNTLGALYTELKGKVVQRHHRLNAIARIETMINDLPSSGDPEAEQKFIALENTLNAARPHLGELYEAYKTTLTDMKPEYIGS
;
A
#
# COMPACT_ATOMS: atom_id res chain seq x y z
N MET A 1 28.82 -24.28 -53.32
CA MET A 1 27.83 -24.79 -52.34
C MET A 1 26.63 -23.85 -52.39
N ILE A 2 25.45 -24.42 -52.64
CA ILE A 2 24.17 -23.73 -52.81
C ILE A 2 23.42 -23.79 -51.46
N LEU A 3 22.37 -22.97 -51.34
CA LEU A 3 21.27 -22.89 -50.36
C LEU A 3 21.49 -21.88 -49.23
N GLY A 4 20.63 -20.88 -49.06
CA GLY A 4 19.35 -20.61 -49.69
C GLY A 4 18.58 -19.65 -48.77
N VAL A 5 18.20 -18.50 -49.32
CA VAL A 5 17.31 -17.53 -48.69
C VAL A 5 15.94 -18.19 -48.55
N TYR A 6 15.37 -18.25 -47.35
CA TYR A 6 13.93 -18.46 -47.20
C TYR A 6 13.29 -17.21 -46.62
N THR A 7 12.60 -16.56 -47.54
CA THR A 7 11.57 -15.56 -47.38
C THR A 7 10.40 -16.07 -46.55
N ARG A 8 9.72 -15.08 -45.98
CA ARG A 8 8.42 -15.09 -45.29
C ARG A 8 7.29 -15.49 -46.25
N ASP A 9 6.19 -15.95 -45.65
CA ASP A 9 4.95 -16.52 -46.22
C ASP A 9 5.12 -18.01 -46.58
N GLU A 10 4.24 -18.94 -46.18
CA GLU A 10 2.81 -19.00 -46.51
C GLU A 10 2.03 -19.87 -45.49
N LEU A 11 0.81 -19.41 -45.16
CA LEU A 11 -0.46 -20.16 -45.07
C LEU A 11 -0.48 -21.56 -44.42
N ASP A 12 -1.22 -21.68 -43.33
CA ASP A 12 -2.10 -22.84 -43.19
C ASP A 12 -3.52 -22.41 -42.82
N GLU A 13 -4.45 -23.08 -43.47
CA GLU A 13 -5.81 -22.70 -43.83
C GLU A 13 -6.86 -23.16 -42.78
N PRO A 14 -8.13 -22.74 -42.90
CA PRO A 14 -9.14 -22.87 -41.84
C PRO A 14 -9.70 -24.30 -41.76
N GLN A 15 -9.92 -24.83 -40.54
CA GLN A 15 -10.73 -26.03 -40.37
C GLN A 15 -12.20 -25.67 -40.19
N GLU A 16 -12.96 -25.79 -41.28
CA GLU A 16 -14.41 -25.78 -41.28
C GLU A 16 -15.02 -27.06 -40.69
N LYS A 17 -16.00 -26.83 -39.80
CA LYS A 17 -17.22 -27.61 -39.51
C LYS A 17 -17.22 -29.13 -39.73
N ILE A 18 -17.47 -29.85 -38.62
CA ILE A 18 -18.21 -31.11 -38.64
C ILE A 18 -19.51 -30.96 -37.84
N ILE A 19 -20.54 -31.57 -38.39
CA ILE A 19 -21.98 -31.46 -38.18
C ILE A 19 -22.39 -31.96 -36.79
N ASN A 20 -23.32 -31.23 -36.17
CA ASN A 20 -23.96 -31.56 -34.88
C ASN A 20 -24.72 -32.90 -34.96
N PRO A 21 -24.74 -33.68 -33.86
CA PRO A 21 -26.02 -34.25 -33.46
C PRO A 21 -26.38 -33.77 -32.05
N VAL A 22 -27.58 -33.22 -31.96
CA VAL A 22 -28.33 -32.99 -30.72
C VAL A 22 -28.31 -34.29 -29.91
N GLN A 23 -27.66 -34.27 -28.74
CA GLN A 23 -27.83 -35.30 -27.72
C GLN A 23 -28.50 -34.67 -26.50
N GLU A 24 -29.80 -34.95 -26.45
CA GLU A 24 -30.70 -35.06 -25.30
C GLU A 24 -30.29 -34.37 -23.99
N HIS A 25 -31.14 -33.43 -23.58
CA HIS A 25 -31.34 -33.08 -22.19
C HIS A 25 -31.67 -34.34 -21.38
N LYS A 26 -30.69 -34.83 -20.61
CA LYS A 26 -30.89 -35.71 -19.45
C LYS A 26 -30.21 -35.07 -18.24
N ASN A 27 -30.99 -34.24 -17.57
CA ASN A 27 -30.94 -33.94 -16.15
C ASN A 27 -30.36 -35.09 -15.29
N THR A 28 -29.28 -34.83 -14.53
CA THR A 28 -29.25 -34.83 -13.05
C THR A 28 -27.83 -34.53 -12.52
N SER A 29 -27.71 -33.41 -11.80
CA SER A 29 -26.99 -33.31 -10.52
C SER A 29 -25.50 -33.73 -10.46
N ALA A 30 -24.59 -32.93 -11.02
CA ALA A 30 -23.19 -32.86 -10.58
C ALA A 30 -22.49 -31.61 -11.17
N CYS A 31 -22.87 -30.41 -10.74
CA CYS A 31 -22.21 -29.16 -11.14
C CYS A 31 -22.67 -28.02 -10.22
N ARG A 32 -22.58 -28.26 -8.91
CA ARG A 32 -22.94 -27.27 -7.88
C ARG A 32 -21.77 -27.03 -6.93
N ALA A 33 -21.04 -28.08 -6.56
CA ALA A 33 -19.87 -27.98 -5.69
C ALA A 33 -18.77 -27.09 -6.28
N GLU A 34 -18.32 -27.32 -7.52
CA GLU A 34 -17.18 -26.57 -8.10
C GLU A 34 -17.44 -25.07 -8.28
N ARG A 35 -18.67 -24.67 -8.64
CA ARG A 35 -19.06 -23.25 -8.73
C ARG A 35 -19.20 -22.61 -7.36
N GLU A 36 -19.75 -23.34 -6.38
CA GLU A 36 -19.85 -22.85 -4.99
C GLU A 36 -18.46 -22.69 -4.36
N THR A 37 -17.52 -23.62 -4.57
CA THR A 37 -16.15 -23.51 -4.02
C THR A 37 -15.39 -22.31 -4.60
N THR A 38 -15.47 -22.07 -5.92
CA THR A 38 -14.79 -20.91 -6.54
C THR A 38 -15.37 -19.57 -6.08
N ILE A 39 -16.69 -19.49 -5.88
CA ILE A 39 -17.35 -18.26 -5.39
C ILE A 39 -16.99 -18.00 -3.91
N ILE A 40 -16.96 -19.05 -3.07
CA ILE A 40 -16.62 -18.92 -1.64
C ILE A 40 -15.14 -18.54 -1.44
N GLU A 41 -14.22 -19.08 -2.23
CA GLU A 41 -12.79 -18.75 -2.17
C GLU A 41 -12.51 -17.31 -2.66
N GLN A 42 -13.24 -16.84 -3.68
CA GLN A 42 -13.16 -15.45 -4.15
C GLN A 42 -13.71 -14.47 -3.11
N ASP A 43 -14.87 -14.75 -2.52
CA ASP A 43 -15.49 -13.94 -1.46
C ASP A 43 -14.60 -13.86 -0.21
N ALA A 44 -14.00 -14.98 0.21
CA ALA A 44 -13.05 -15.01 1.33
C ALA A 44 -11.79 -14.18 1.04
N GLY A 45 -11.30 -14.20 -0.20
CA GLY A 45 -10.16 -13.39 -0.66
C GLY A 45 -10.48 -11.89 -0.66
N GLU A 46 -11.64 -11.50 -1.19
CA GLU A 46 -12.10 -10.09 -1.21
C GLU A 46 -12.33 -9.55 0.21
N ASN A 47 -12.89 -10.37 1.09
CA ASN A 47 -13.05 -10.03 2.50
C ASN A 47 -11.69 -9.84 3.20
N TRP A 48 -10.72 -10.74 2.97
CA TRP A 48 -9.37 -10.59 3.51
C TRP A 48 -8.69 -9.31 3.01
N ILE A 49 -8.80 -8.98 1.71
CA ILE A 49 -8.23 -7.76 1.13
C ILE A 49 -8.80 -6.52 1.81
N SER A 50 -10.12 -6.50 2.02
CA SER A 50 -10.82 -5.38 2.65
C SER A 50 -10.39 -5.21 4.12
N ALA A 51 -10.37 -6.30 4.87
CA ALA A 51 -9.87 -6.31 6.25
C ALA A 51 -8.40 -5.91 6.34
N PHE A 52 -7.56 -6.31 5.38
CA PHE A 52 -6.16 -5.95 5.35
C PHE A 52 -5.96 -4.45 5.11
N ARG A 53 -6.76 -3.83 4.22
CA ARG A 53 -6.76 -2.37 4.02
C ARG A 53 -7.13 -1.62 5.29
N GLU A 54 -8.15 -2.09 6.00
CA GLU A 54 -8.56 -1.51 7.28
C GLU A 54 -7.46 -1.63 8.33
N ARG A 55 -6.82 -2.79 8.46
CA ARG A 55 -5.67 -3.00 9.36
C ARG A 55 -4.50 -2.07 9.04
N ILE A 56 -4.23 -1.77 7.77
CA ILE A 56 -3.23 -0.76 7.39
C ILE A 56 -3.64 0.61 7.91
N GLU A 57 -4.88 1.02 7.72
CA GLU A 57 -5.34 2.35 8.15
C GLU A 57 -5.36 2.48 9.68
N GLN A 58 -5.73 1.41 10.38
CA GLN A 58 -5.79 1.37 11.83
C GLN A 58 -4.43 1.22 12.50
N ALA A 59 -3.37 0.86 11.75
CA ALA A 59 -2.05 0.66 12.33
C ALA A 59 -1.56 1.93 13.05
N GLN A 60 -1.16 1.78 14.32
CA GLN A 60 -0.71 2.88 15.18
C GLN A 60 0.79 2.87 15.42
N SER A 61 1.51 1.83 14.99
CA SER A 61 2.95 1.71 15.20
C SER A 61 3.75 1.32 13.94
N THR A 62 5.02 1.72 13.92
CA THR A 62 5.97 1.30 12.88
C THR A 62 6.23 -0.21 12.93
N GLY A 63 6.10 -0.84 14.12
CA GLY A 63 6.13 -2.28 14.30
C GLY A 63 4.98 -2.97 13.58
N GLU A 64 3.73 -2.54 13.82
CA GLU A 64 2.55 -3.09 13.14
C GLU A 64 2.65 -2.98 11.62
N THR A 65 3.05 -1.82 11.10
CA THR A 65 3.24 -1.65 9.64
C THR A 65 4.37 -2.50 9.09
N THR A 66 5.39 -2.84 9.89
CA THR A 66 6.43 -3.80 9.50
C THR A 66 5.89 -5.23 9.42
N SER A 67 5.07 -5.63 10.40
CA SER A 67 4.36 -6.92 10.36
C SER A 67 3.40 -7.02 9.16
N LEU A 68 2.62 -5.96 8.91
CA LEU A 68 1.75 -5.89 7.73
C LEU A 68 2.55 -5.94 6.43
N ARG A 69 3.75 -5.32 6.40
CA ARG A 69 4.64 -5.42 5.24
C ARG A 69 5.09 -6.86 5.01
N GLN A 70 5.41 -7.61 6.05
CA GLN A 70 5.75 -9.01 5.89
C GLN A 70 4.54 -9.82 5.39
N GLU A 71 3.38 -9.60 5.99
CA GLU A 71 2.15 -10.32 5.64
C GLU A 71 1.73 -10.11 4.18
N VAL A 72 1.85 -8.90 3.64
CA VAL A 72 1.56 -8.64 2.21
C VAL A 72 2.59 -9.27 1.27
N GLU A 73 3.85 -9.40 1.71
CA GLU A 73 4.89 -10.10 0.94
C GLU A 73 4.64 -11.61 0.91
N ASP A 74 4.17 -12.19 2.01
CA ASP A 74 3.84 -13.62 2.10
C ASP A 74 2.69 -14.00 1.14
N HIS A 75 1.75 -13.08 0.90
CA HIS A 75 0.61 -13.26 -0.01
C HIS A 75 0.86 -12.74 -1.43
N LYS A 76 2.09 -12.34 -1.78
CA LYS A 76 2.42 -11.71 -3.07
C LYS A 76 1.93 -12.49 -4.28
N ASN A 77 2.11 -13.81 -4.28
CA ASN A 77 1.75 -14.66 -5.43
C ASN A 77 0.23 -14.78 -5.61
N THR A 78 -0.52 -14.71 -4.51
CA THR A 78 -2.00 -14.77 -4.51
C THR A 78 -2.63 -13.44 -4.93
N LEU A 79 -1.98 -12.33 -4.58
CA LEU A 79 -2.53 -10.98 -4.78
C LEU A 79 -2.37 -10.44 -6.22
N GLY A 80 -1.36 -10.91 -6.96
CA GLY A 80 -1.11 -10.45 -8.32
C GLY A 80 -1.00 -8.92 -8.41
N ALA A 81 -1.92 -8.29 -9.14
CA ALA A 81 -1.93 -6.83 -9.34
C ALA A 81 -2.20 -6.03 -8.05
N LEU A 82 -2.91 -6.61 -7.06
CA LEU A 82 -3.26 -5.91 -5.81
C LEU A 82 -2.07 -5.77 -4.85
N TYR A 83 -1.02 -6.60 -5.04
CA TYR A 83 0.16 -6.57 -4.19
C TYR A 83 0.84 -5.19 -4.18
N THR A 84 0.99 -4.55 -5.34
CA THR A 84 1.66 -3.24 -5.44
C THR A 84 0.87 -2.14 -4.75
N GLU A 85 -0.46 -2.20 -4.84
CA GLU A 85 -1.36 -1.27 -4.16
C GLU A 85 -1.26 -1.42 -2.64
N LEU A 86 -1.43 -2.64 -2.12
CA LEU A 86 -1.40 -2.91 -0.68
C LEU A 86 -0.04 -2.61 -0.08
N LYS A 87 1.05 -2.99 -0.76
CA LYS A 87 2.41 -2.62 -0.36
C LYS A 87 2.62 -1.11 -0.34
N GLY A 88 2.12 -0.39 -1.33
CA GLY A 88 2.17 1.07 -1.38
C GLY A 88 1.47 1.72 -0.18
N LYS A 89 0.28 1.21 0.18
CA LYS A 89 -0.48 1.66 1.36
C LYS A 89 0.25 1.40 2.67
N VAL A 90 0.80 0.20 2.86
CA VAL A 90 1.62 -0.13 4.05
C VAL A 90 2.79 0.84 4.17
N VAL A 91 3.50 1.11 3.07
CA VAL A 91 4.64 2.03 3.04
C VAL A 91 4.22 3.45 3.38
N GLN A 92 3.13 3.94 2.79
CA GLN A 92 2.60 5.27 3.06
C GLN A 92 2.25 5.42 4.55
N ARG A 93 1.55 4.43 5.12
CA ARG A 93 1.21 4.44 6.56
C ARG A 93 2.47 4.44 7.42
N HIS A 94 3.45 3.61 7.09
CA HIS A 94 4.71 3.55 7.82
C HIS A 94 5.45 4.90 7.82
N HIS A 95 5.52 5.58 6.67
CA HIS A 95 6.14 6.91 6.59
C HIS A 95 5.39 7.95 7.41
N ARG A 96 4.05 7.92 7.41
CA ARG A 96 3.24 8.78 8.27
C ARG A 96 3.55 8.57 9.75
N LEU A 97 3.54 7.32 10.22
CA LEU A 97 3.81 6.99 11.63
C LEU A 97 5.24 7.37 12.03
N ASN A 98 6.22 7.12 11.16
CA ASN A 98 7.61 7.51 11.41
C ASN A 98 7.76 9.04 11.50
N ALA A 99 7.10 9.79 10.61
CA ALA A 99 7.11 11.25 10.67
C ALA A 99 6.51 11.78 11.98
N ILE A 100 5.38 11.23 12.42
CA ILE A 100 4.73 11.57 13.69
C ILE A 100 5.69 11.28 14.86
N ALA A 101 6.19 10.05 14.96
CA ALA A 101 7.08 9.65 16.05
C ALA A 101 8.34 10.52 16.12
N ARG A 102 8.93 10.88 14.96
CA ARG A 102 10.10 11.76 14.90
C ARG A 102 9.78 13.16 15.41
N ILE A 103 8.65 13.75 15.01
CA ILE A 103 8.24 15.08 15.44
C ILE A 103 7.95 15.09 16.94
N GLU A 104 7.20 14.11 17.44
CA GLU A 104 6.90 13.98 18.87
C GLU A 104 8.16 13.81 19.71
N THR A 105 9.11 13.00 19.24
CA THR A 105 10.43 12.86 19.89
C THR A 105 11.15 14.21 19.95
N MET A 106 11.21 14.95 18.85
CA MET A 106 11.86 16.27 18.81
C MET A 106 11.16 17.32 19.67
N ILE A 107 9.83 17.25 19.81
CA ILE A 107 9.07 18.10 20.74
C ILE A 107 9.41 17.75 22.19
N ASN A 108 9.43 16.46 22.53
CA ASN A 108 9.74 16.00 23.89
C ASN A 108 11.19 16.27 24.30
N ASP A 109 12.11 16.22 23.33
CA ASP A 109 13.54 16.48 23.52
C ASP A 109 13.90 17.98 23.43
N LEU A 110 12.92 18.84 23.20
CA LEU A 110 13.12 20.28 23.10
C LEU A 110 13.54 20.83 24.48
N PRO A 111 14.69 21.51 24.60
CA PRO A 111 15.15 22.04 25.88
C PRO A 111 14.28 23.23 26.32
N SER A 112 14.53 23.72 27.53
CA SER A 112 13.93 24.97 27.99
C SER A 112 14.38 26.13 27.10
N SER A 113 13.50 27.11 26.87
CA SER A 113 13.75 28.31 26.06
C SER A 113 15.01 29.11 26.41
N GLY A 114 15.48 29.06 27.66
CA GLY A 114 16.71 29.73 28.10
C GLY A 114 18.01 28.97 27.81
N ASP A 115 17.95 27.77 27.25
CA ASP A 115 19.11 26.96 26.91
C ASP A 115 19.79 27.50 25.63
N PRO A 116 21.14 27.57 25.58
CA PRO A 116 21.86 28.02 24.38
C PRO A 116 21.55 27.21 23.11
N GLU A 117 21.11 25.96 23.23
CA GLU A 117 20.74 25.12 22.07
C GLU A 117 19.25 25.21 21.69
N ALA A 118 18.43 25.92 22.45
CA ALA A 118 16.98 25.93 22.30
C ALA A 118 16.52 26.45 20.94
N GLU A 119 17.04 27.60 20.52
CA GLU A 119 16.74 28.20 19.21
C GLU A 119 17.10 27.24 18.07
N GLN A 120 18.30 26.65 18.11
CA GLN A 120 18.77 25.74 17.06
C GLN A 120 17.90 24.48 16.96
N LYS A 121 17.55 23.87 18.10
CA LYS A 121 16.69 22.68 18.15
C LYS A 121 15.26 23.00 17.70
N PHE A 122 14.74 24.17 18.04
CA PHE A 122 13.44 24.64 17.57
C PHE A 122 13.41 24.82 16.05
N ILE A 123 14.41 25.48 15.46
CA ILE A 123 14.54 25.63 14.00
C ILE A 123 14.66 24.26 13.32
N ALA A 124 15.42 23.33 13.90
CA ALA A 124 15.55 21.96 13.38
C ALA A 124 14.20 21.21 13.39
N LEU A 125 13.38 21.42 14.43
CA LEU A 125 12.03 20.89 14.52
C LEU A 125 11.10 21.48 13.46
N GLU A 126 11.11 22.81 13.25
CA GLU A 126 10.34 23.45 12.17
C GLU A 126 10.72 22.92 10.78
N ASN A 127 12.02 22.76 10.53
CA ASN A 127 12.52 22.19 9.28
C ASN A 127 12.09 20.73 9.08
N THR A 128 12.14 19.93 10.15
CA THR A 128 11.68 18.54 10.12
C THR A 128 10.17 18.45 9.86
N LEU A 129 9.37 19.29 10.51
CA LEU A 129 7.93 19.38 10.28
C LEU A 129 7.62 19.73 8.81
N ASN A 130 8.32 20.73 8.25
CA ASN A 130 8.15 21.14 6.85
C ASN A 130 8.52 20.03 5.86
N ALA A 131 9.60 19.28 6.13
CA ALA A 131 9.98 18.13 5.31
C ALA A 131 8.98 16.96 5.42
N ALA A 132 8.33 16.80 6.57
CA ALA A 132 7.34 15.75 6.84
C ALA A 132 5.93 16.06 6.30
N ARG A 133 5.67 17.29 5.85
CA ARG A 133 4.38 17.75 5.29
C ARG A 133 3.68 16.74 4.36
N PRO A 134 4.32 16.12 3.35
CA PRO A 134 3.64 15.17 2.45
C PRO A 134 3.09 13.92 3.13
N HIS A 135 3.52 13.60 4.36
CA HIS A 135 3.10 12.40 5.09
C HIS A 135 2.10 12.68 6.22
N LEU A 136 2.01 13.93 6.68
CA LEU A 136 1.25 14.31 7.86
C LEU A 136 -0.21 14.69 7.58
N GLY A 137 -0.56 15.09 6.37
CA GLY A 137 -1.93 15.53 6.06
C GLY A 137 -2.40 16.62 7.03
N GLU A 138 -3.55 16.43 7.66
CA GLU A 138 -4.13 17.39 8.63
C GLU A 138 -3.26 17.63 9.87
N LEU A 139 -2.45 16.65 10.28
CA LEU A 139 -1.56 16.80 11.45
C LEU A 139 -0.48 17.87 11.22
N TYR A 140 -0.15 18.17 9.97
CA TYR A 140 0.83 19.22 9.66
C TYR A 140 0.37 20.57 10.19
N GLU A 141 -0.88 20.95 9.95
CA GLU A 141 -1.40 22.24 10.41
C GLU A 141 -1.57 22.28 11.94
N ALA A 142 -1.92 21.15 12.56
CA ALA A 142 -1.97 21.03 14.02
C ALA A 142 -0.60 21.28 14.65
N TYR A 143 0.44 20.55 14.23
CA TYR A 143 1.80 20.78 14.72
C TYR A 143 2.31 22.17 14.40
N LYS A 144 2.06 22.68 13.20
CA LYS A 144 2.49 24.02 12.79
C LYS A 144 1.88 25.11 13.67
N THR A 145 0.61 24.98 14.02
CA THR A 145 -0.07 25.90 14.94
C THR A 145 0.60 25.86 16.30
N THR A 146 0.78 24.66 16.87
CA THR A 146 1.47 24.49 18.16
C THR A 146 2.88 25.09 18.16
N LEU A 147 3.69 24.84 17.13
CA LEU A 147 5.02 25.44 17.03
C LEU A 147 4.95 26.95 16.88
N THR A 148 4.01 27.49 16.10
CA THR A 148 3.85 28.95 15.95
C THR A 148 3.57 29.62 17.29
N ASP A 149 2.73 29.00 18.14
CA ASP A 149 2.41 29.50 19.47
C ASP A 149 3.61 29.45 20.43
N MET A 150 4.45 28.41 20.32
CA MET A 150 5.67 28.26 21.14
C MET A 150 6.83 29.14 20.66
N LYS A 151 6.85 29.52 19.38
CA LYS A 151 7.99 30.19 18.73
C LYS A 151 8.51 31.44 19.46
N PRO A 152 7.68 32.34 20.01
CA PRO A 152 8.17 33.53 20.73
C PRO A 152 9.01 33.20 21.97
N GLU A 153 8.85 32.01 22.55
CA GLU A 153 9.64 31.57 23.69
C GLU A 153 11.04 31.12 23.28
N TYR A 154 11.20 30.57 22.07
CA TYR A 154 12.42 29.91 21.61
C TYR A 154 13.29 30.78 20.70
N ILE A 155 12.67 31.67 19.95
CA ILE A 155 13.34 32.57 19.02
C ILE A 155 12.96 33.97 19.49
N GLY A 156 13.87 34.59 20.25
CA GLY A 156 13.67 35.93 20.81
C GLY A 156 13.13 36.88 19.73
N SER A 157 12.08 37.64 20.07
CA SER A 157 11.43 38.60 19.17
C SER A 157 12.39 39.67 18.65
#